data_AF-A0A7D9CXT6-F1
#
_entry.id   AF-A0A7D9CXT6-F1
#
_cell.length_a   1.000
_cell.length_b   1.000
_cell.length_c   1.000
_cell.angle_alpha   90.00
_cell.angle_beta   90.00
_cell.angle_gamma   90.00
#
_symmetry.space_group_name_H-M   'P 1'
#
loop_
_entity.id
_entity.type
_entity.pdbx_description
1 polymer ?
#
loop_
_entity_poly.entity_id
_entity_poly.type
_entity_poly.pdbx_seq_one_letter_code
_entity_poly.pdbx_strand_id
1 'polypeptide(L)'
;MSWSGFKKAVNRAGAHVIMKTSKHAEVSVDPEFDRREEKFKKFNGLTAELDTDMSLFLKNFEDLMEAQLNLVKTIDSYYGDYNFQLKSDYRGLDTENGPKINERDGISLEYLKILDEIKDTVLPELLEPLKVTVADPITDLLSYNEEISRLIQKRGRKKFDYDVLKTKLDKLQKEADALNYSIETIGSVDKKPQLSKQLKRLEGVKNDFEQARFVYTDLNGRLKNEIDQYLTLRFSLLDPTFESFVKIQMKLYGDLYDKLTSSSLSIDGMSLEEQNENKLDDRLDEILGKMKNLRLINTAK
;
A
#
# COMPACT_ATOMS: atom_id res chain seq x y z
N MET A 1 12.65 -22.30 14.88
CA MET A 1 13.07 -23.14 13.73
C MET A 1 13.64 -24.45 14.26
N SER A 2 13.25 -25.61 13.73
CA SER A 2 13.73 -26.91 14.22
C SER A 2 15.12 -27.26 13.67
N TRP A 3 15.90 -28.04 14.42
CA TRP A 3 17.22 -28.58 14.02
C TRP A 3 17.16 -29.34 12.68
N SER A 4 16.05 -30.02 12.40
CA SER A 4 15.79 -30.69 11.12
C SER A 4 15.59 -29.71 9.97
N GLY A 5 15.03 -28.52 10.23
CA GLY A 5 14.91 -27.42 9.27
C GLY A 5 16.27 -26.80 8.90
N PHE A 6 17.14 -26.59 9.89
CA PHE A 6 18.50 -26.10 9.67
C PHE A 6 19.33 -27.05 8.81
N LYS A 7 19.32 -28.36 9.14
CA LYS A 7 20.02 -29.39 8.34
C LYS A 7 19.54 -29.44 6.89
N LYS A 8 18.23 -29.32 6.67
CA LYS A 8 17.65 -29.26 5.32
C LYS A 8 18.08 -28.00 4.57
N ALA A 9 18.14 -26.84 5.24
CA ALA A 9 18.58 -25.59 4.63
C ALA A 9 20.06 -25.63 4.20
N VAL A 10 20.96 -26.14 5.06
CA VAL A 10 22.39 -26.30 4.76
C VAL A 10 22.60 -27.26 3.59
N ASN A 11 21.91 -28.41 3.60
CA ASN A 11 21.96 -29.37 2.49
C ASN A 11 21.46 -28.74 1.18
N ARG A 12 20.43 -27.90 1.24
CA ARG A 12 19.88 -27.22 0.06
C ARG A 12 20.86 -26.19 -0.50
N ALA A 13 21.51 -25.41 0.36
CA ALA A 13 22.54 -24.44 -0.03
C ALA A 13 23.73 -25.12 -0.71
N GLY A 14 24.26 -26.21 -0.13
CA GLY A 14 25.35 -26.99 -0.74
C GLY A 14 24.95 -27.60 -2.08
N ALA A 15 23.73 -28.13 -2.19
CA ALA A 15 23.22 -28.66 -3.45
C ALA A 15 23.04 -27.57 -4.52
N HIS A 16 22.74 -26.32 -4.13
CA HIS A 16 22.51 -25.22 -5.06
C HIS A 16 23.79 -24.80 -5.77
N VAL A 17 24.93 -24.85 -5.07
CA VAL A 17 26.25 -24.65 -5.66
C VAL A 17 26.58 -25.78 -6.63
N ILE A 18 26.38 -27.03 -6.20
CA ILE A 18 26.68 -28.22 -7.03
C ILE A 18 25.83 -28.25 -8.31
N MET A 19 24.55 -27.90 -8.23
CA MET A 19 23.69 -27.82 -9.41
C MET A 19 24.13 -26.72 -10.38
N LYS A 20 24.51 -25.53 -9.87
CA LYS A 20 25.00 -24.44 -10.70
C LYS A 20 26.35 -24.74 -11.36
N THR A 21 27.22 -25.51 -10.71
CA THR A 21 28.54 -25.89 -11.25
C THR A 21 28.50 -27.13 -12.13
N SER A 22 27.43 -27.92 -12.09
CA SER A 22 27.29 -29.15 -12.85
C SER A 22 26.72 -28.87 -14.25
N LYS A 23 27.57 -28.99 -15.29
CA LYS A 23 27.19 -28.86 -16.72
C LYS A 23 26.03 -29.76 -17.19
N HIS A 24 25.64 -30.77 -16.40
CA HIS A 24 24.58 -31.74 -16.72
C HIS A 24 23.38 -31.69 -15.75
N ALA A 25 23.24 -30.64 -14.95
CA ALA A 25 22.06 -30.49 -14.10
C ALA A 25 20.89 -29.90 -14.93
N GLU A 26 19.95 -30.75 -15.32
CA GLU A 26 18.68 -30.28 -15.89
C GLU A 26 17.82 -29.65 -14.78
N VAL A 27 17.48 -28.37 -14.95
CA VAL A 27 16.53 -27.67 -14.08
C VAL A 27 15.15 -27.82 -14.67
N SER A 28 14.16 -28.25 -13.87
CA SER A 28 12.79 -28.35 -14.35
C SER A 28 12.24 -26.96 -14.70
N VAL A 29 11.61 -26.80 -15.85
CA VAL A 29 10.96 -25.53 -16.27
C VAL A 29 9.45 -25.75 -16.25
N ASP A 30 8.69 -24.79 -15.72
CA ASP A 30 7.22 -24.83 -15.70
C ASP A 30 6.68 -23.49 -16.23
N PRO A 31 6.66 -23.30 -17.57
CA PRO A 31 6.30 -22.02 -18.18
C PRO A 31 4.89 -21.55 -17.82
N GLU A 32 4.01 -22.50 -17.52
CA GLU A 32 2.62 -22.26 -17.17
C GLU A 32 2.48 -21.67 -15.77
N PHE A 33 3.28 -22.16 -14.81
CA PHE A 33 3.38 -21.57 -13.48
C PHE A 33 4.11 -20.24 -13.53
N ASP A 34 5.20 -20.14 -14.28
CA ASP A 34 6.03 -18.93 -14.34
C ASP A 34 5.20 -17.72 -14.83
N ARG A 35 4.33 -17.91 -15.84
CA ARG A 35 3.37 -16.88 -16.29
C ARG A 35 2.39 -16.45 -15.20
N ARG A 36 1.91 -17.39 -14.37
CA ARG A 36 0.99 -17.09 -13.26
C ARG A 36 1.70 -16.38 -12.12
N GLU A 37 2.92 -16.80 -11.80
CA GLU A 37 3.77 -16.16 -10.80
C GLU A 37 4.08 -14.71 -11.21
N GLU A 38 4.37 -14.44 -12.48
CA GLU A 38 4.55 -13.08 -12.98
C GLU A 38 3.29 -12.22 -12.82
N LYS A 39 2.12 -12.75 -13.16
CA LYS A 39 0.84 -12.05 -12.95
C LYS A 39 0.60 -11.75 -11.47
N PHE A 40 0.83 -12.73 -10.60
CA PHE A 40 0.69 -12.57 -9.16
C PHE A 40 1.70 -11.54 -8.61
N LYS A 41 2.96 -11.55 -9.03
CA LYS A 41 3.96 -10.56 -8.61
C LYS A 41 3.58 -9.14 -9.00
N LYS A 42 3.07 -8.95 -10.22
CA LYS A 42 2.54 -7.66 -10.66
C LYS A 42 1.37 -7.22 -9.80
N PHE A 43 0.41 -8.12 -9.55
CA PHE A 43 -0.73 -7.85 -8.68
C PHE A 43 -0.30 -7.45 -7.26
N ASN A 44 0.59 -8.23 -6.65
CA ASN A 44 1.11 -7.95 -5.31
C ASN A 44 1.82 -6.58 -5.23
N GLY A 45 2.62 -6.24 -6.25
CA GLY A 45 3.27 -4.93 -6.32
C GLY A 45 2.25 -3.79 -6.38
N LEU A 46 1.24 -3.92 -7.24
CA LEU A 46 0.17 -2.92 -7.38
C LEU A 46 -0.67 -2.78 -6.10
N THR A 47 -0.95 -3.88 -5.38
CA THR A 47 -1.67 -3.81 -4.10
C THR A 47 -0.86 -3.08 -3.02
N ALA A 48 0.45 -3.30 -2.96
CA ALA A 48 1.31 -2.61 -2.00
C ALA A 48 1.47 -1.12 -2.32
N GLU A 49 1.54 -0.77 -3.61
CA GLU A 49 1.52 0.62 -4.07
C GLU A 49 0.18 1.28 -3.70
N LEU A 50 -0.94 0.62 -3.97
CA LEU A 50 -2.27 1.12 -3.62
C LEU A 50 -2.45 1.40 -2.13
N ASP A 51 -1.96 0.52 -1.25
CA ASP A 51 -2.00 0.73 0.21
C ASP A 51 -1.19 1.95 0.66
N THR A 52 0.00 2.10 0.07
CA THR A 52 0.89 3.25 0.32
C THR A 52 0.22 4.55 -0.14
N ASP A 53 -0.35 4.56 -1.34
CA ASP A 53 -1.01 5.72 -1.93
C ASP A 53 -2.29 6.10 -1.16
N MET A 54 -3.07 5.12 -0.71
CA MET A 54 -4.24 5.34 0.14
C MET A 54 -3.86 5.97 1.48
N SER A 55 -2.81 5.46 2.12
CA SER A 55 -2.29 6.02 3.37
C SER A 55 -1.75 7.44 3.18
N LEU A 56 -1.06 7.69 2.06
CA LEU A 56 -0.57 9.01 1.70
C LEU A 56 -1.71 9.99 1.43
N PHE A 57 -2.76 9.57 0.72
CA PHE A 57 -3.94 10.38 0.45
C PHE A 57 -4.60 10.86 1.76
N LEU A 58 -4.81 9.94 2.71
CA LEU A 58 -5.35 10.25 4.03
C LEU A 58 -4.50 11.27 4.77
N LYS A 59 -3.19 11.04 4.83
CA LYS A 59 -2.26 11.94 5.50
C LYS A 59 -2.24 13.33 4.85
N ASN A 60 -2.17 13.39 3.52
CA ASN A 60 -2.18 14.66 2.80
C ASN A 60 -3.47 15.45 3.05
N PHE A 61 -4.59 14.75 3.21
CA PHE A 61 -5.88 15.38 3.53
C PHE A 61 -5.89 15.96 4.95
N GLU A 62 -5.37 15.24 5.94
CA GLU A 62 -5.18 15.73 7.31
C GLU A 62 -4.24 16.95 7.34
N ASP A 63 -3.09 16.86 6.67
CA ASP A 63 -2.09 17.93 6.56
C ASP A 63 -2.69 19.20 5.90
N LEU A 64 -3.51 19.02 4.84
CA LEU A 64 -4.21 20.12 4.16
C LEU A 64 -5.20 20.83 5.10
N MET A 65 -5.98 20.06 5.86
CA MET A 65 -6.93 20.60 6.83
C MET A 65 -6.23 21.36 7.96
N GLU A 66 -5.11 20.83 8.46
CA GLU A 66 -4.30 21.52 9.46
C GLU A 66 -3.72 22.84 8.92
N ALA A 67 -3.20 22.82 7.68
CA ALA A 67 -2.69 24.03 7.03
C ALA A 67 -3.80 25.09 6.85
N GLN A 68 -4.99 24.69 6.41
CA GLN A 68 -6.15 25.60 6.28
C GLN A 68 -6.51 26.22 7.62
N LEU A 69 -6.59 25.41 8.68
CA LEU A 69 -6.90 25.87 10.02
C LEU A 69 -5.84 26.86 10.56
N ASN A 70 -4.56 26.61 10.28
CA ASN A 70 -3.48 27.53 10.65
C ASN A 70 -3.55 28.86 9.87
N LEU A 71 -3.89 28.82 8.58
CA LEU A 71 -4.12 30.04 7.79
C LEU A 71 -5.25 30.86 8.39
N VAL A 72 -6.36 30.23 8.80
CA VAL A 72 -7.49 30.94 9.38
C VAL A 72 -7.19 31.50 10.75
N LYS A 73 -6.49 30.77 11.62
CA LYS A 73 -5.98 31.32 12.89
C LYS A 73 -5.09 32.53 12.68
N THR A 74 -4.28 32.51 11.62
CA THR A 74 -3.41 33.63 11.29
C THR A 74 -4.23 34.82 10.78
N ILE A 75 -5.21 34.60 9.90
CA ILE A 75 -6.14 35.64 9.45
C ILE A 75 -6.89 36.22 10.66
N ASP A 76 -7.41 35.37 11.53
CA ASP A 76 -8.06 35.77 12.78
C ASP A 76 -7.13 36.60 13.67
N SER A 77 -5.83 36.28 13.73
CA SER A 77 -4.88 37.12 14.48
C SER A 77 -4.66 38.53 13.88
N TYR A 78 -4.84 38.70 12.57
CA TYR A 78 -4.69 39.99 11.88
C TYR A 78 -5.98 40.82 11.88
N TYR A 79 -7.14 40.17 11.80
CA TYR A 79 -8.46 40.81 11.72
C TYR A 79 -9.20 40.85 13.06
N GLY A 80 -8.85 39.97 14.00
CA GLY A 80 -9.29 39.96 15.39
C GLY A 80 -8.62 41.06 16.19
N ASP A 81 -9.04 42.29 15.96
CA ASP A 81 -8.65 43.43 16.77
C ASP A 81 -9.42 43.38 18.10
N TYR A 82 -8.83 42.74 19.13
CA TYR A 82 -9.25 42.88 20.53
C TYR A 82 -8.81 44.26 21.03
N ASN A 83 -9.40 45.31 20.49
CA ASN A 83 -8.95 46.67 20.70
C ASN A 83 -9.47 47.21 22.04
N PHE A 84 -8.88 46.76 23.15
CA PHE A 84 -9.21 47.17 24.54
C PHE A 84 -9.11 48.71 24.80
N GLN A 85 -8.65 49.48 23.82
CA GLN A 85 -8.48 50.95 23.88
C GLN A 85 -9.35 51.73 22.91
N LEU A 86 -10.05 51.07 21.98
CA LEU A 86 -11.14 51.71 21.25
C LEU A 86 -12.33 51.75 22.22
N LYS A 87 -12.89 52.93 22.48
CA LYS A 87 -14.10 53.09 23.32
C LYS A 87 -15.35 52.37 22.75
N SER A 88 -15.22 51.57 21.70
CA SER A 88 -16.22 50.60 21.23
C SER A 88 -16.17 49.27 21.99
N ASP A 89 -15.06 48.95 22.65
CA ASP A 89 -14.81 47.66 23.33
C ASP A 89 -15.02 47.74 24.85
N TYR A 90 -15.78 48.73 25.32
CA TYR A 90 -16.46 48.54 26.58
C TYR A 90 -17.45 47.38 26.39
N ARG A 91 -17.11 46.20 26.94
CA ARG A 91 -18.11 45.34 27.59
C ARG A 91 -18.68 46.11 28.81
N GLY A 92 -19.24 47.28 28.53
CA GLY A 92 -20.05 48.05 29.43
C GLY A 92 -21.37 47.30 29.52
N LEU A 93 -21.69 46.90 30.73
CA LEU A 93 -22.98 46.36 31.08
C LEU A 93 -24.01 47.52 31.06
N ASP A 94 -24.22 48.14 29.89
CA ASP A 94 -25.27 49.15 29.72
C ASP A 94 -26.53 48.43 29.24
N THR A 95 -27.32 48.08 30.23
CA THR A 95 -28.76 47.85 30.15
C THR A 95 -29.42 48.95 29.33
N GLU A 96 -29.82 48.66 28.08
CA GLU A 96 -31.13 49.04 27.53
C GLU A 96 -31.39 48.61 26.07
N ASN A 97 -30.40 48.19 25.27
CA ASN A 97 -30.67 47.79 23.86
C ASN A 97 -29.77 46.65 23.35
N GLY A 98 -29.93 45.45 23.92
CA GLY A 98 -29.37 44.18 23.39
C GLY A 98 -27.83 44.12 23.26
N PRO A 99 -27.24 42.92 23.08
CA PRO A 99 -25.81 42.81 22.85
C PRO A 99 -25.46 43.32 21.44
N LYS A 100 -24.76 44.46 21.34
CA LYS A 100 -24.15 44.91 20.09
C LYS A 100 -22.86 44.12 19.86
N ILE A 101 -22.90 43.22 18.89
CA ILE A 101 -21.76 42.43 18.43
C ILE A 101 -20.86 43.37 17.60
N ASN A 102 -19.55 43.32 17.80
CA ASN A 102 -18.59 44.05 16.97
C ASN A 102 -18.76 43.64 15.49
N GLU A 103 -19.21 44.57 14.64
CA GLU A 103 -19.50 44.32 13.20
C GLU A 103 -18.25 43.92 12.39
N ARG A 104 -17.04 44.14 12.92
CA ARG A 104 -15.76 43.80 12.28
C ARG A 104 -15.18 42.43 12.63
N ASP A 105 -15.68 41.80 13.69
CA ASP A 105 -15.07 40.60 14.31
C ASP A 105 -15.80 39.30 13.89
N GLY A 106 -16.72 39.37 12.93
CA GLY A 106 -17.58 38.24 12.58
C GLY A 106 -16.94 37.21 11.64
N ILE A 107 -16.24 37.69 10.61
CA ILE A 107 -15.91 36.86 9.42
C ILE A 107 -14.80 35.84 9.72
N SER A 108 -13.71 36.25 10.38
CA SER A 108 -12.61 35.35 10.72
C SER A 108 -13.00 34.33 11.78
N LEU A 109 -13.76 34.75 12.80
CA LEU A 109 -14.27 33.89 13.86
C LEU A 109 -15.32 32.90 13.36
N GLU A 110 -16.21 33.32 12.44
CA GLU A 110 -17.18 32.42 11.82
C GLU A 110 -16.49 31.38 10.94
N TYR A 111 -15.51 31.80 10.14
CA TYR A 111 -14.71 30.89 9.32
C TYR A 111 -13.89 29.90 10.15
N LEU A 112 -13.31 30.37 11.27
CA LEU A 112 -12.58 29.53 12.22
C LEU A 112 -13.50 28.47 12.86
N LYS A 113 -14.70 28.86 13.30
CA LYS A 113 -15.69 27.92 13.84
C LYS A 113 -16.11 26.86 12.82
N ILE A 114 -16.33 27.25 11.56
CA ILE A 114 -16.70 26.32 10.51
C ILE A 114 -15.58 25.32 10.23
N LEU A 115 -14.32 25.77 10.17
CA LEU A 115 -13.20 24.87 9.97
C LEU A 115 -12.97 23.93 11.15
N ASP A 116 -13.11 24.42 12.39
CA ASP A 116 -13.08 23.57 13.58
C ASP A 116 -14.23 22.54 13.53
N GLU A 117 -15.42 22.93 13.10
CA GLU A 117 -16.56 22.01 12.95
C GLU A 117 -16.36 20.99 11.82
N ILE A 118 -15.75 21.38 10.70
CA ILE A 118 -15.36 20.46 9.63
C ILE A 118 -14.33 19.46 10.17
N LYS A 119 -13.32 19.93 10.89
CA LYS A 119 -12.27 19.08 11.45
C LYS A 119 -12.79 18.11 12.50
N ASP A 120 -13.63 18.58 13.43
CA ASP A 120 -14.06 17.78 14.57
C ASP A 120 -15.30 16.93 14.28
N THR A 121 -16.08 17.27 13.25
CA THR A 121 -17.32 16.54 12.90
C THR A 121 -17.21 15.80 11.57
N VAL A 122 -16.86 16.50 10.48
CA VAL A 122 -16.88 15.92 9.12
C VAL A 122 -15.73 14.94 8.93
N LEU A 123 -14.55 15.23 9.48
CA LEU A 123 -13.38 14.36 9.38
C LEU A 123 -13.62 12.99 10.05
N PRO A 124 -14.02 12.89 11.33
CA PRO A 124 -14.22 11.60 11.98
C PRO A 124 -15.36 10.79 11.35
N GLU A 125 -16.45 11.44 10.95
CA GLU A 125 -17.62 10.78 10.34
C GLU A 125 -17.27 10.14 8.98
N LEU A 126 -16.26 10.65 8.27
CA LEU A 126 -15.87 10.16 6.94
C LEU A 126 -14.64 9.26 6.96
N LEU A 127 -13.71 9.49 7.89
CA LEU A 127 -12.52 8.66 8.05
C LEU A 127 -12.85 7.25 8.54
N GLU A 128 -13.84 7.10 9.43
CA GLU A 128 -14.23 5.78 9.93
C GLU A 128 -14.81 4.87 8.83
N PRO A 129 -15.81 5.31 8.02
CA PRO A 129 -16.27 4.55 6.86
C PRO A 129 -15.17 4.25 5.85
N LEU A 130 -14.27 5.22 5.59
CA LEU A 130 -13.16 5.04 4.66
C LEU A 130 -12.21 3.95 5.14
N LYS A 131 -11.92 3.93 6.44
CA LYS A 131 -11.08 2.89 7.03
C LYS A 131 -11.71 1.51 6.89
N VAL A 132 -12.98 1.36 7.30
CA VAL A 132 -13.68 0.07 7.32
C VAL A 132 -13.96 -0.46 5.91
N THR A 133 -14.31 0.41 4.97
CA THR A 133 -14.74 -0.01 3.62
C THR A 133 -13.61 -0.07 2.60
N VAL A 134 -12.48 0.60 2.87
CA VAL A 134 -11.35 0.70 1.92
C VAL A 134 -10.03 0.25 2.54
N ALA A 135 -9.60 0.86 3.65
CA ALA A 135 -8.27 0.58 4.21
C ALA A 135 -8.13 -0.84 4.78
N ASP A 136 -9.10 -1.29 5.59
CA ASP A 136 -9.08 -2.61 6.20
C ASP A 136 -9.12 -3.73 5.14
N PRO A 137 -10.00 -3.69 4.12
CA PRO A 137 -10.00 -4.66 3.01
C PRO A 137 -8.67 -4.71 2.22
N ILE A 138 -8.03 -3.57 1.99
CA ILE A 138 -6.73 -3.52 1.31
C ILE A 138 -5.64 -4.14 2.19
N THR A 139 -5.67 -3.87 3.50
CA THR A 139 -4.75 -4.48 4.48
C THR A 139 -4.92 -5.99 4.53
N ASP A 140 -6.16 -6.48 4.56
CA ASP A 140 -6.46 -7.92 4.51
C ASP A 140 -5.94 -8.54 3.20
N LEU A 141 -6.13 -7.86 2.06
CA LEU A 141 -5.61 -8.30 0.76
C LEU A 141 -4.08 -8.41 0.76
N LEU A 142 -3.36 -7.49 1.41
CA LEU A 142 -1.91 -7.59 1.60
C LEU A 142 -1.53 -8.84 2.41
N SER A 143 -2.27 -9.13 3.48
CA SER A 143 -2.01 -10.32 4.30
C SER A 143 -2.17 -11.63 3.51
N TYR A 144 -3.20 -11.72 2.66
CA TYR A 144 -3.40 -12.86 1.75
C TYR A 144 -2.29 -12.95 0.69
N ASN A 145 -1.87 -11.81 0.14
CA ASN A 145 -0.74 -11.76 -0.80
C ASN A 145 0.57 -12.27 -0.15
N GLU A 146 0.81 -11.97 1.12
CA GLU A 146 1.96 -12.52 1.84
C GLU A 146 1.88 -14.05 1.99
N GLU A 147 0.70 -14.58 2.32
CA GLU A 147 0.51 -16.02 2.48
C GLU A 147 0.78 -16.76 1.16
N ILE A 148 0.20 -16.30 0.06
CA ILE A 148 0.44 -16.85 -1.28
C ILE A 148 1.93 -16.75 -1.64
N SER A 149 2.58 -15.61 -1.35
CA SER A 149 4.03 -15.45 -1.55
C SER A 149 4.83 -16.50 -0.78
N ARG A 150 4.47 -16.81 0.46
CA ARG A 150 5.13 -17.86 1.25
C ARG A 150 4.91 -19.25 0.63
N LEU A 151 3.72 -19.53 0.10
CA LEU A 151 3.44 -20.80 -0.58
C LEU A 151 4.22 -20.95 -1.89
N ILE A 152 4.35 -19.88 -2.68
CA ILE A 152 5.20 -19.85 -3.89
C ILE A 152 6.67 -20.13 -3.52
N GLN A 153 7.18 -19.53 -2.43
CA GLN A 153 8.52 -19.84 -1.94
C GLN A 153 8.66 -21.31 -1.49
N LYS A 154 7.63 -21.86 -0.83
CA LYS A 154 7.59 -23.27 -0.43
C LYS A 154 7.64 -24.18 -1.65
N ARG A 155 6.90 -23.87 -2.72
CA ARG A 155 6.99 -24.56 -4.01
C ARG A 155 8.40 -24.52 -4.57
N GLY A 156 9.03 -23.34 -4.63
CA GLY A 156 10.40 -23.19 -5.15
C GLY A 156 11.40 -24.10 -4.43
N ARG A 157 11.28 -24.21 -3.10
CA ARG A 157 12.10 -25.14 -2.30
C ARG A 157 11.84 -26.61 -2.64
N LYS A 158 10.58 -26.99 -2.89
CA LYS A 158 10.19 -28.36 -3.25
C LYS A 158 10.58 -28.75 -4.67
N LYS A 159 10.46 -27.81 -5.61
CA LYS A 159 10.98 -27.94 -6.98
C LYS A 159 12.48 -28.22 -6.97
N PHE A 160 13.22 -27.46 -6.17
CA PHE A 160 14.65 -27.67 -6.02
C PHE A 160 14.99 -29.04 -5.40
N ASP A 161 14.28 -29.46 -4.35
CA ASP A 161 14.48 -30.79 -3.75
C ASP A 161 14.21 -31.92 -4.77
N TYR A 162 13.19 -31.76 -5.63
CA TYR A 162 12.88 -32.66 -6.75
C TYR A 162 14.02 -32.73 -7.77
N ASP A 163 14.53 -31.58 -8.24
CA ASP A 163 15.61 -31.54 -9.23
C ASP A 163 16.91 -32.17 -8.68
N VAL A 164 17.22 -31.96 -7.39
CA VAL A 164 18.38 -32.58 -6.72
C VAL A 164 18.24 -34.10 -6.62
N LEU A 165 17.04 -34.60 -6.32
CA LEU A 165 16.80 -36.04 -6.25
C LEU A 165 16.80 -36.69 -7.64
N LYS A 166 16.22 -36.01 -8.65
CA LYS A 166 16.27 -36.45 -10.06
C LYS A 166 17.72 -36.64 -10.52
N THR A 167 18.56 -35.61 -10.35
CA THR A 167 19.97 -35.67 -10.76
C THR A 167 20.78 -36.72 -10.01
N LYS A 168 20.45 -37.00 -8.74
CA LYS A 168 21.07 -38.10 -7.97
C LYS A 168 20.62 -39.47 -8.48
N LEU A 169 19.34 -39.62 -8.80
CA LEU A 169 18.77 -40.84 -9.36
C LEU A 169 19.41 -41.16 -10.72
N ASP A 170 19.49 -40.18 -11.63
CA ASP A 170 20.09 -40.34 -12.95
C ASP A 170 21.58 -40.73 -12.87
N LYS A 171 22.33 -40.17 -11.91
CA LYS A 171 23.75 -40.53 -11.68
C LYS A 171 23.89 -41.96 -11.17
N LEU A 172 23.13 -42.33 -10.14
CA LEU A 172 23.18 -43.68 -9.57
C LEU A 172 22.72 -44.74 -10.57
N GLN A 173 21.76 -44.41 -11.44
CA GLN A 173 21.30 -45.31 -12.49
C GLN A 173 22.40 -45.54 -13.54
N LYS A 174 23.06 -44.46 -14.02
CA LYS A 174 24.22 -44.58 -14.94
C LYS A 174 25.38 -45.37 -14.33
N GLU A 175 25.66 -45.18 -13.03
CA GLU A 175 26.69 -45.95 -12.32
C GLU A 175 26.33 -47.44 -12.22
N ALA A 176 25.07 -47.75 -11.88
CA ALA A 176 24.58 -49.13 -11.80
C ALA A 176 24.61 -49.82 -13.17
N ASP A 177 24.20 -49.13 -14.24
CA ASP A 177 24.20 -49.65 -15.61
C ASP A 177 25.63 -49.90 -16.11
N ALA A 178 26.57 -49.00 -15.80
CA ALA A 178 27.99 -49.20 -16.13
C ALA A 178 28.61 -50.39 -15.38
N LEU A 179 28.26 -50.59 -14.11
CA LEU A 179 28.70 -51.76 -13.36
C LEU A 179 28.11 -53.06 -13.92
N ASN A 180 26.81 -53.08 -14.24
CA ASN A 180 26.13 -54.21 -14.89
C ASN A 180 26.83 -54.59 -16.20
N TYR A 181 27.05 -53.61 -17.08
CA TYR A 181 27.74 -53.83 -18.35
C TYR A 181 29.15 -54.42 -18.15
N SER A 182 29.90 -53.92 -17.17
CA SER A 182 31.25 -54.43 -16.88
C SER A 182 31.26 -55.87 -16.34
N ILE A 183 30.21 -56.29 -15.65
CA ILE A 183 30.06 -57.65 -15.13
C ILE A 183 29.72 -58.61 -16.28
N GLU A 184 28.82 -58.22 -17.18
CA GLU A 184 28.39 -59.04 -18.32
C GLU A 184 29.50 -59.21 -19.38
N THR A 185 30.30 -58.18 -19.63
CA THR A 185 31.34 -58.20 -20.69
C THR A 185 32.69 -58.74 -20.22
N ILE A 186 33.11 -58.46 -18.98
CA ILE A 186 34.46 -58.76 -18.48
C ILE A 186 34.44 -59.96 -17.51
N GLY A 187 33.26 -60.47 -17.11
CA GLY A 187 33.16 -61.60 -16.18
C GLY A 187 33.71 -61.31 -14.77
N SER A 188 33.77 -60.03 -14.38
CA SER A 188 34.35 -59.59 -13.09
C SER A 188 33.41 -59.90 -11.92
N VAL A 189 33.54 -61.10 -11.33
CA VAL A 189 32.73 -61.56 -10.19
C VAL A 189 32.91 -60.66 -8.94
N ASP A 190 34.09 -60.07 -8.74
CA ASP A 190 34.41 -59.20 -7.59
C ASP A 190 33.55 -57.92 -7.51
N LYS A 191 32.93 -57.51 -8.63
CA LYS A 191 32.07 -56.32 -8.70
C LYS A 191 30.60 -56.60 -8.35
N LYS A 192 30.18 -57.87 -8.26
CA LYS A 192 28.81 -58.26 -7.81
C LYS A 192 28.40 -57.70 -6.43
N PRO A 193 29.23 -57.74 -5.36
CA PRO A 193 28.85 -57.15 -4.08
C PRO A 193 28.70 -55.62 -4.18
N GLN A 194 29.52 -54.95 -4.99
CA GLN A 194 29.41 -53.50 -5.21
C GLN A 194 28.11 -53.14 -5.94
N LEU A 195 27.74 -53.91 -6.97
CA LEU A 195 26.47 -53.76 -7.67
C LEU A 195 25.28 -53.94 -6.71
N SER A 196 25.29 -54.98 -5.87
CA SER A 196 24.19 -55.22 -4.91
C SER A 196 24.01 -54.07 -3.92
N LYS A 197 25.10 -53.43 -3.48
CA LYS A 197 25.08 -52.26 -2.59
C LYS A 197 24.57 -51.02 -3.32
N GLN A 198 24.94 -50.82 -4.58
CA GLN A 198 24.44 -49.72 -5.40
C GLN A 198 22.96 -49.88 -5.71
N LEU A 199 22.47 -51.09 -6.01
CA LEU A 199 21.05 -51.35 -6.23
C LEU A 199 20.19 -51.04 -4.99
N LYS A 200 20.64 -51.43 -3.79
CA LYS A 200 19.97 -51.04 -2.53
C LYS A 200 19.94 -49.53 -2.32
N ARG A 201 21.04 -48.84 -2.64
CA ARG A 201 21.11 -47.37 -2.56
C ARG A 201 20.19 -46.70 -3.58
N LEU A 202 20.11 -47.25 -4.79
CA LEU A 202 19.25 -46.79 -5.87
C LEU A 202 17.78 -46.92 -5.47
N GLU A 203 17.39 -48.05 -4.88
CA GLU A 203 16.02 -48.27 -4.40
C GLU A 203 15.62 -47.24 -3.32
N GLY A 204 16.51 -46.95 -2.37
CA GLY A 204 16.27 -45.90 -1.37
C GLY A 204 16.09 -44.51 -2.00
N VAL A 205 16.97 -44.11 -2.91
CA VAL A 205 16.88 -42.81 -3.60
C VAL A 205 15.65 -42.74 -4.51
N LYS A 206 15.24 -43.86 -5.11
CA LYS A 206 14.01 -43.94 -5.92
C LYS A 206 12.77 -43.70 -5.07
N ASN A 207 12.69 -44.30 -3.88
CA ASN A 207 11.58 -44.05 -2.96
C ASN A 207 11.54 -42.58 -2.50
N ASP A 208 12.69 -41.99 -2.17
CA ASP A 208 12.80 -40.57 -1.81
C ASP A 208 12.39 -39.65 -2.98
N PHE A 209 12.76 -40.01 -4.21
CA PHE A 209 12.39 -39.28 -5.43
C PHE A 209 10.88 -39.32 -5.67
N GLU A 210 10.24 -40.48 -5.58
CA GLU A 210 8.78 -40.60 -5.77
C GLU A 210 8.00 -39.80 -4.73
N GLN A 211 8.45 -39.81 -3.46
CA GLN A 211 7.84 -38.96 -2.43
C GLN A 211 8.02 -37.46 -2.74
N ALA A 212 9.23 -37.04 -3.13
CA ALA A 212 9.48 -35.65 -3.48
C ALA A 212 8.69 -35.21 -4.72
N ARG A 213 8.57 -36.09 -5.71
CA ARG A 213 7.76 -35.90 -6.92
C ARG A 213 6.31 -35.70 -6.55
N PHE A 214 5.71 -36.61 -5.79
CA PHE A 214 4.31 -36.50 -5.35
C PHE A 214 4.03 -35.17 -4.64
N VAL A 215 4.87 -34.82 -3.65
CA VAL A 215 4.72 -33.57 -2.89
C VAL A 215 4.86 -32.34 -3.79
N TYR A 216 5.81 -32.34 -4.72
CA TYR A 216 5.98 -31.23 -5.65
C TYR A 216 4.80 -31.12 -6.63
N THR A 217 4.36 -32.23 -7.22
CA THR A 217 3.27 -32.23 -8.21
C THR A 217 1.94 -31.83 -7.58
N ASP A 218 1.63 -32.33 -6.39
CA ASP A 218 0.43 -31.96 -5.64
C ASP A 218 0.43 -30.46 -5.30
N LEU A 219 1.54 -29.96 -4.72
CA LEU A 219 1.67 -28.54 -4.37
C LEU A 219 1.63 -27.64 -5.62
N ASN A 220 2.30 -28.03 -6.70
CA ASN A 220 2.30 -27.28 -7.96
C ASN A 220 0.90 -27.21 -8.58
N GLY A 221 0.17 -28.32 -8.61
CA GLY A 221 -1.20 -28.37 -9.13
C GLY A 221 -2.16 -27.51 -8.32
N ARG A 222 -2.10 -27.60 -6.99
CA ARG A 222 -2.93 -26.78 -6.09
C ARG A 222 -2.66 -25.29 -6.29
N LEU A 223 -1.39 -24.88 -6.27
CA LEU A 223 -1.03 -23.47 -6.44
C LEU A 223 -1.45 -22.90 -7.79
N LYS A 224 -1.39 -23.68 -8.88
CA LYS A 224 -1.87 -23.21 -10.19
C LYS A 224 -3.35 -22.84 -10.13
N ASN A 225 -4.17 -23.69 -9.50
CA ASN A 225 -5.61 -23.45 -9.35
C ASN A 225 -5.91 -22.32 -8.37
N GLU A 226 -5.25 -22.31 -7.21
CA GLU A 226 -5.46 -21.31 -6.16
C GLU A 226 -5.07 -19.90 -6.62
N ILE A 227 -3.94 -19.73 -7.34
CA ILE A 227 -3.54 -18.42 -7.87
C ILE A 227 -4.57 -17.90 -8.88
N ASP A 228 -5.09 -18.75 -9.78
CA ASP A 228 -6.08 -18.34 -10.77
C ASP A 228 -7.42 -17.96 -10.10
N GLN A 229 -7.86 -18.72 -9.10
CA GLN A 229 -9.06 -18.42 -8.32
C GLN A 229 -8.92 -17.13 -7.52
N TYR A 230 -7.80 -16.96 -6.81
CA TYR A 230 -7.49 -15.76 -6.05
C TYR A 230 -7.48 -14.52 -6.94
N LEU A 231 -6.82 -14.61 -8.09
CA LEU A 231 -6.81 -13.52 -9.06
C LEU A 231 -8.21 -13.21 -9.61
N THR A 232 -9.12 -14.17 -9.68
CA THR A 232 -10.52 -13.92 -10.08
C THR A 232 -11.30 -13.22 -8.97
N LEU A 233 -11.08 -13.61 -7.71
CA LEU A 233 -11.77 -13.03 -6.56
C LEU A 233 -11.42 -11.55 -6.33
N ARG A 234 -10.30 -11.06 -6.86
CA ARG A 234 -9.89 -9.65 -6.74
C ARG A 234 -10.99 -8.67 -7.17
N PHE A 235 -11.77 -9.00 -8.21
CA PHE A 235 -12.84 -8.13 -8.70
C PHE A 235 -13.95 -7.97 -7.66
N SER A 236 -14.28 -9.05 -6.95
CA SER A 236 -15.29 -9.03 -5.90
C SER A 236 -14.90 -8.18 -4.69
N LEU A 237 -13.61 -7.90 -4.49
CA LEU A 237 -13.12 -7.08 -3.38
C LEU A 237 -12.80 -5.66 -3.83
N LEU A 238 -12.05 -5.50 -4.93
CA LEU A 238 -11.58 -4.20 -5.38
C LEU A 238 -12.71 -3.34 -5.94
N ASP A 239 -13.64 -3.90 -6.72
CA ASP A 239 -14.73 -3.12 -7.31
C ASP A 239 -15.58 -2.40 -6.25
N PRO A 240 -16.11 -3.08 -5.20
CA PRO A 240 -16.86 -2.38 -4.15
C PRO A 240 -15.99 -1.46 -3.29
N THR A 241 -14.70 -1.76 -3.15
CA THR A 241 -13.74 -0.91 -2.43
C THR A 241 -13.55 0.43 -3.14
N PHE A 242 -13.29 0.42 -4.45
CA PHE A 242 -13.16 1.64 -5.25
C PHE A 242 -14.48 2.38 -5.38
N GLU A 243 -15.61 1.68 -5.51
CA GLU A 243 -16.92 2.31 -5.53
C GLU A 243 -17.21 3.04 -4.21
N SER A 244 -16.93 2.40 -3.08
CA SER A 244 -17.07 3.00 -1.74
C SER A 244 -16.14 4.20 -1.58
N PHE A 245 -14.89 4.09 -2.05
CA PHE A 245 -13.92 5.17 -2.03
C PHE A 245 -14.43 6.42 -2.76
N VAL A 246 -14.91 6.27 -4.00
CA VAL A 246 -15.44 7.39 -4.80
C VAL A 246 -16.69 8.00 -4.14
N LYS A 247 -17.58 7.16 -3.60
CA LYS A 247 -18.78 7.64 -2.88
C LYS A 247 -18.43 8.45 -1.65
N ILE A 248 -17.44 7.99 -0.86
CA ILE A 248 -16.97 8.70 0.32
C ILE A 248 -16.32 10.02 -0.07
N GLN A 249 -15.49 10.04 -1.12
CA GLN A 249 -14.92 11.28 -1.64
C GLN A 249 -15.99 12.27 -2.11
N MET A 250 -17.02 11.79 -2.81
CA MET A 250 -18.13 12.64 -3.23
C MET A 250 -18.90 13.21 -2.05
N LYS A 251 -19.17 12.40 -1.01
CA LYS A 251 -19.79 12.88 0.23
C LYS A 251 -18.89 13.91 0.92
N LEU A 252 -17.59 13.64 1.03
CA LEU A 252 -16.61 14.55 1.63
C LEU A 252 -16.60 15.92 0.95
N TYR A 253 -16.43 15.96 -0.38
CA TYR A 253 -16.39 17.22 -1.10
C TYR A 253 -17.76 17.93 -1.11
N GLY A 254 -18.86 17.17 -1.11
CA GLY A 254 -20.20 17.71 -0.94
C GLY A 254 -20.39 18.39 0.40
N ASP A 255 -20.09 17.69 1.50
CA ASP A 255 -20.21 18.21 2.87
C ASP A 255 -19.29 19.42 3.09
N LEU A 256 -18.06 19.39 2.56
CA LEU A 256 -17.14 20.52 2.58
C LEU A 256 -17.69 21.72 1.82
N TYR A 257 -18.20 21.50 0.61
CA TYR A 257 -18.79 22.56 -0.21
C TYR A 257 -20.02 23.16 0.46
N ASP A 258 -20.91 22.33 0.99
CA ASP A 258 -22.12 22.77 1.67
C ASP A 258 -21.79 23.55 2.93
N LYS A 259 -20.84 23.10 3.77
CA LYS A 259 -20.43 23.84 4.97
C LYS A 259 -19.76 25.18 4.63
N LEU A 260 -18.93 25.22 3.58
CA LEU A 260 -18.27 26.46 3.15
C LEU A 260 -19.23 27.44 2.45
N THR A 261 -20.26 26.95 1.76
CA THR A 261 -21.22 27.78 1.01
C THR A 261 -22.42 28.21 1.86
N SER A 262 -22.85 27.36 2.81
CA SER A 262 -23.94 27.69 3.76
C SER A 262 -23.55 28.83 4.69
N SER A 263 -22.25 28.99 4.94
CA SER A 263 -21.74 30.27 5.38
C SER A 263 -21.80 31.20 4.20
N SER A 264 -22.86 32.00 4.15
CA SER A 264 -22.74 33.34 3.61
C SER A 264 -21.67 34.02 4.44
N LEU A 265 -20.40 33.76 4.11
CA LEU A 265 -19.30 34.58 4.54
C LEU A 265 -19.75 35.95 4.08
N SER A 266 -20.27 36.76 5.01
CA SER A 266 -20.75 38.09 4.71
C SER A 266 -19.49 38.91 4.50
N ILE A 267 -18.82 38.64 3.38
CA ILE A 267 -17.90 39.55 2.74
C ILE A 267 -18.78 40.78 2.57
N ASP A 268 -18.53 41.73 3.46
CA ASP A 268 -19.23 42.99 3.70
C ASP A 268 -20.12 43.40 2.52
N GLY A 269 -21.38 43.78 2.72
CA GLY A 269 -22.35 44.03 1.64
C GLY A 269 -21.85 44.97 0.53
N MET A 270 -20.85 45.81 0.83
CA MET A 270 -20.10 46.62 -0.15
C MET A 270 -19.37 45.80 -1.22
N SER A 271 -18.87 44.62 -0.89
CA SER A 271 -18.07 43.73 -1.73
C SER A 271 -18.91 42.95 -2.75
N LEU A 272 -20.17 42.66 -2.43
CA LEU A 272 -21.10 41.95 -3.30
C LEU A 272 -21.69 42.89 -4.36
N GLU A 273 -21.97 44.15 -4.00
CA GLU A 273 -22.31 45.20 -4.97
C GLU A 273 -21.09 45.57 -5.85
N GLU A 274 -19.88 45.64 -5.28
CA GLU A 274 -18.64 45.90 -6.03
C GLU A 274 -18.16 44.72 -6.91
N GLN A 275 -18.43 43.47 -6.51
CA GLN A 275 -18.23 42.28 -7.36
C GLN A 275 -19.14 42.32 -8.59
N ASN A 276 -20.39 42.75 -8.41
CA ASN A 276 -21.35 42.87 -9.51
C ASN A 276 -21.01 44.05 -10.46
N GLU A 277 -20.27 45.06 -10.00
CA GLU A 277 -19.90 46.23 -10.80
C GLU A 277 -18.50 46.17 -11.46
N ASN A 278 -17.77 45.05 -11.41
CA ASN A 278 -16.40 44.92 -11.98
C ASN A 278 -15.39 45.97 -11.44
N LYS A 279 -15.58 46.52 -10.25
CA LYS A 279 -14.68 47.54 -9.64
C LYS A 279 -13.62 46.95 -8.71
N LEU A 280 -13.62 45.63 -8.54
CA LEU A 280 -12.74 44.93 -7.62
C LEU A 280 -11.28 44.98 -8.08
N ASP A 281 -11.03 44.86 -9.38
CA ASP A 281 -9.68 44.92 -9.96
C ASP A 281 -9.05 46.31 -9.77
N ASP A 282 -9.81 47.39 -10.00
CA ASP A 282 -9.33 48.76 -9.80
C ASP A 282 -8.96 49.04 -8.33
N ARG A 283 -9.77 48.52 -7.40
CA ARG A 283 -9.53 48.67 -5.96
C ARG A 283 -8.36 47.80 -5.50
N LEU A 284 -8.19 46.62 -6.09
CA LEU A 284 -7.05 45.73 -5.84
C LEU A 284 -5.75 46.36 -6.35
N ASP A 285 -5.77 47.00 -7.52
CA ASP A 285 -4.65 47.79 -8.05
C ASP A 285 -4.34 49.03 -7.18
N GLU A 286 -5.36 49.71 -6.64
CA GLU A 286 -5.17 50.83 -5.71
C GLU A 286 -4.52 50.35 -4.39
N ILE A 287 -4.97 49.22 -3.85
CA ILE A 287 -4.41 48.62 -2.63
C ILE A 287 -2.99 48.10 -2.87
N LEU A 288 -2.72 47.47 -4.01
CA LEU A 288 -1.38 47.06 -4.43
C LEU A 288 -0.46 48.27 -4.62
N GLY A 289 -0.98 49.38 -5.16
CA GLY A 289 -0.29 50.65 -5.24
C GLY A 289 0.06 51.22 -3.86
N LYS A 290 -0.89 51.19 -2.92
CA LYS A 290 -0.67 51.58 -1.51
C LYS A 290 0.36 50.69 -0.81
N MET A 291 0.31 49.38 -1.02
CA MET A 291 1.31 48.43 -0.49
C MET A 291 2.71 48.66 -1.07
N LYS A 292 2.79 48.97 -2.37
CA LYS A 292 4.05 49.30 -3.04
C LYS A 292 4.64 50.60 -2.50
N ASN A 293 3.81 51.61 -2.25
CA ASN A 293 4.23 52.87 -1.63
C ASN A 293 4.66 52.70 -0.17
N LEU A 294 3.98 51.85 0.60
CA LEU A 294 4.38 51.50 1.98
C LEU A 294 5.74 50.78 2.03
N ARG A 295 6.05 49.89 1.08
CA ARG A 295 7.37 49.25 0.95
C ARG A 295 8.49 50.23 0.62
N LEU A 296 8.19 51.32 -0.10
CA LEU A 296 9.18 52.34 -0.47
C LEU A 296 9.47 53.32 0.68
N ILE A 297 8.56 53.50 1.62
CA ILE A 297 8.75 54.44 2.75
C ILE A 297 9.55 53.77 3.90
N ASN A 298 9.48 52.44 4.04
CA ASN A 298 10.14 51.73 5.15
C ASN A 298 11.61 51.34 4.90
N THR A 299 12.17 51.67 3.73
CA THR A 299 13.58 51.40 3.39
C THR A 299 14.46 52.67 3.35
N ALA A 300 13.92 53.82 3.75
CA ALA A 300 14.65 55.08 3.78
C ALA A 300 14.43 55.86 5.09
N LYS A 301 14.89 55.31 6.22
CA LYS A 301 15.59 56.05 7.28
C LYS A 301 16.16 55.13 8.35
#